data_AF-A0A811TH27-F1
#
_entry.id   AF-A0A811TH27-F1
#
_cell.length_a   1.000
_cell.length_b   1.000
_cell.length_c   1.000
_cell.angle_alpha   90.00
_cell.angle_beta   90.00
_cell.angle_gamma   90.00
#
_symmetry.space_group_name_H-M   'P 1'
#
loop_
_entity.id
_entity.type
_entity.pdbx_description
1 polymer ?
#
loop_
_entity_poly.entity_id
_entity_poly.type
_entity_poly.pdbx_seq_one_letter_code
_entity_poly.pdbx_strand_id
1 'polypeptide(L)' 'MAKKLTEEEMLEEALKNPKVRRVWDALRDIIPEAVAEHEGKRKHERYADS' A
#
# COMPACT_ATOMS: atom_id res chain seq x y z
N MET A 1 -3.62 0.81 25.03
CA MET A 1 -3.40 2.01 24.20
C MET A 1 -3.45 1.58 22.74
N ALA A 2 -4.30 2.17 21.91
CA ALA A 2 -4.33 1.85 20.48
C ALA A 2 -3.07 2.44 19.82
N LYS A 3 -2.17 1.59 19.32
CA LYS A 3 -1.08 2.03 18.45
C LYS A 3 -1.72 2.66 17.22
N LYS A 4 -1.39 3.92 16.91
CA LYS A 4 -1.75 4.51 15.63
C LYS A 4 -0.90 3.83 14.57
N LEU A 5 -1.55 3.16 13.65
CA LEU A 5 -0.89 2.57 12.49
C LEU A 5 -0.41 3.69 11.57
N THR A 6 0.75 3.52 10.95
CA THR A 6 1.18 4.39 9.85
C THR A 6 0.25 4.20 8.65
N GLU A 7 0.24 5.15 7.70
CA GLU A 7 -0.56 5.00 6.47
C GLU A 7 -0.23 3.69 5.72
N GLU A 8 1.04 3.28 5.78
CA GLU A 8 1.52 2.02 5.21
C GLU A 8 0.96 0.79 5.93
N GLU A 9 1.03 0.78 7.27
CA GLU A 9 0.47 -0.32 8.07
C GLU A 9 -1.04 -0.41 7.91
N MET A 10 -1.74 0.73 7.80
CA MET A 10 -3.18 0.76 7.52
C MET A 10 -3.50 0.14 6.17
N LEU A 11 -2.70 0.43 5.14
CA LEU A 11 -2.88 -0.17 3.82
C LEU A 11 -2.61 -1.68 3.86
N GLU A 12 -1.55 -2.13 4.53
CA GLU A 12 -1.24 -3.56 4.67
C GLU A 12 -2.37 -4.31 5.38
N GLU A 13 -2.91 -3.76 6.46
CA GLU A 13 -4.08 -4.32 7.14
C GLU A 13 -5.33 -4.30 6.25
N ALA A 14 -5.56 -3.23 5.50
CA ALA A 14 -6.69 -3.13 4.59
C ALA A 14 -6.62 -4.18 3.46
N LEU A 15 -5.42 -4.45 2.93
CA LEU A 15 -5.18 -5.45 1.88
C LEU A 15 -5.35 -6.90 2.36
N LYS A 16 -5.36 -7.16 3.68
CA LYS A 16 -5.74 -8.48 4.22
C LYS A 16 -7.21 -8.79 3.96
N ASN A 17 -8.06 -7.78 3.77
CA ASN A 17 -9.45 -7.99 3.39
C ASN A 17 -9.55 -8.36 1.90
N PRO A 18 -10.12 -9.53 1.55
CA PRO A 18 -10.17 -9.98 0.16
C PRO A 18 -11.01 -9.08 -0.75
N LYS A 19 -11.98 -8.33 -0.22
CA LYS A 19 -12.76 -7.37 -1.02
C LYS A 19 -11.92 -6.15 -1.40
N VAL A 20 -11.16 -5.63 -0.44
CA VAL A 20 -10.26 -4.48 -0.67
C VAL A 20 -9.14 -4.88 -1.64
N ARG A 21 -8.56 -6.07 -1.45
CA ARG A 21 -7.54 -6.59 -2.36
C ARG A 21 -8.04 -6.69 -3.81
N ARG A 22 -9.26 -7.17 -4.05
CA ARG A 22 -9.83 -7.22 -5.40
C ARG A 22 -9.97 -5.84 -6.04
N VAL A 23 -10.37 -4.83 -5.26
CA VAL A 23 -10.46 -3.45 -5.76
C VAL A 23 -9.06 -2.90 -6.07
N TRP A 24 -8.09 -3.15 -5.19
CA TRP A 24 -6.70 -2.77 -5.42
C TRP A 24 -6.11 -3.41 -6.67
N ASP A 25 -6.39 -4.71 -6.88
CA ASP A 25 -5.97 -5.43 -8.08
C ASP A 25 -6.60 -4.83 -9.34
N ALA A 26 -7.90 -4.47 -9.31
CA ALA A 26 -8.56 -3.79 -10.42
C ALA A 26 -8.01 -2.38 -10.68
N LEU A 27 -7.66 -1.63 -9.64
CA LEU A 27 -7.02 -0.32 -9.77
C LEU A 27 -5.64 -0.43 -10.43
N ARG A 28 -4.88 -1.50 -10.12
CA ARG A 28 -3.59 -1.75 -10.78
C ARG A 28 -3.74 -1.99 -12.28
N ASP A 29 -4.84 -2.59 -12.72
CA ASP A 29 -5.11 -2.81 -14.14
C ASP A 29 -5.60 -1.53 -14.85
N ILE A 30 -6.31 -0.64 -14.15
CA ILE A 30 -6.88 0.60 -14.71
C ILE A 30 -5.87 1.75 -14.69
N ILE A 31 -5.13 1.91 -13.60
CA ILE A 31 -4.16 3.00 -13.36
C ILE A 31 -2.86 2.43 -12.76
N PRO A 32 -2.08 1.66 -13.55
CA PRO A 32 -0.86 1.03 -13.07
C PRO A 32 0.17 2.03 -12.53
N GLU A 33 0.26 3.24 -13.09
CA GLU A 33 1.25 4.23 -12.62
C GLU A 33 0.94 4.74 -11.20
N ALA A 34 -0.34 4.97 -10.88
CA ALA A 34 -0.74 5.44 -9.55
C ALA A 34 -0.50 4.38 -8.47
N VAL A 35 -0.77 3.11 -8.80
CA VAL A 35 -0.47 1.98 -7.91
C VAL A 35 1.05 1.79 -7.78
N ALA A 36 1.80 1.91 -8.87
CA ALA A 36 3.25 1.80 -8.86
C ALA A 36 3.94 2.96 -8.12
N GLU A 37 3.41 4.18 -8.16
CA GLU A 37 3.93 5.29 -7.35
C GLU A 37 3.72 5.00 -5.86
N HIS A 38 2.55 4.48 -5.49
CA HIS A 38 2.25 4.11 -4.11
C HIS A 38 3.10 2.91 -3.64
N GLU A 39 3.36 1.92 -4.50
CA GLU A 39 4.27 0.80 -4.20
C GLU A 39 5.75 1.22 -4.25
N GLY A 40 6.10 2.19 -5.09
CA GLY A 40 7.45 2.70 -5.30
C GLY A 40 7.96 3.51 -4.11
N LYS A 41 7.07 4.28 -3.45
CA LYS A 41 7.36 4.92 -2.16
C LYS A 41 7.82 3.89 -1.11
N ARG A 42 7.30 2.65 -1.13
CA ARG A 42 7.72 1.53 -0.24
C ARG A 42 9.18 1.10 -0.43
N LYS A 43 9.79 1.35 -1.59
CA LYS A 43 11.19 0.98 -1.87
C LYS A 43 12.18 2.10 -1.54
N HIS A 44 11.77 3.35 -1.65
CA HIS A 44 12.67 4.48 -1.40
C HIS A 44 12.84 4.76 0.10
N GLU A 45 11.78 4.59 0.90
CA GLU A 45 11.87 4.80 2.36
C GLU A 45 12.73 3.74 3.06
N ARG A 46 12.73 2.49 2.57
CA ARG A 46 13.63 1.43 3.10
C ARG A 46 15.11 1.63 2.77
N TYR A 47 15.43 2.48 1.79
CA TYR A 47 16.81 2.75 1.37
C TYR A 47 17.39 4.00 2.01
N ALA A 48 16.54 4.88 2.55
CA ALA A 48 16.96 6.09 3.25
C ALA A 48 17.32 5.85 4.73
N ASP A 49 17.06 4.65 5.25
CA ASP A 49 17.34 4.22 6.63
C ASP A 49 18.40 3.09 6.68
N SER A 50 19.25 2.98 5.63
CA SER A 50 20.42 2.08 5.59
C SER A 50 21.72 2.85 5.48
#